data_AF-A0AAN8KQ44-F1
#
_entry.id   AF-A0AAN8KQ44-F1
#
_cell.length_a   1.000
_cell.length_b   1.000
_cell.length_c   1.000
_cell.angle_alpha   90.00
_cell.angle_beta   90.00
_cell.angle_gamma   90.00
#
_symmetry.space_group_name_H-M   'P 1'
#
loop_
_entity.id
_entity.type
_entity.pdbx_description
1 polymer ?
#
loop_
_entity_poly.entity_id
_entity_poly.type
_entity_poly.pdbx_seq_one_letter_code
_entity_poly.pdbx_strand_id
1 'polypeptide(L)'
;MEFLRPHETTETHVILNINGFSKYGITKDKEAPVSPIRGLVLLFYQLPDDTNNSTLNVLLLPRNVDIDEVCEKRRRRNGDREIYIEINPNCRLTPDQEYTLSTDLTDEHHIDPKEAEFVDYDSYTNYMPTFLLRLKTVVEEVNLLLKEHDGPENERVWNRLVSLPASPTEVKSTVTPHGGATAGTTTHVSYLLLGTLAELVSEQLETFQWHLSQGVEDFPSIPKSQLENATRQATVDMMVQRYLDDGTVKITLEILRKMGQNKLAIELKEKLTNECLNVQPQHNMREQ
;
A
#
# COMPACT_ATOMS: atom_id res chain seq x y z
N MET A 1 25.39 2.39 -36.67
CA MET A 1 24.47 1.66 -35.79
C MET A 1 25.30 0.64 -35.04
N GLU A 2 25.60 0.91 -33.78
CA GLU A 2 26.29 -0.04 -32.90
C GLU A 2 25.21 -0.73 -32.05
N PHE A 3 25.19 -2.06 -32.09
CA PHE A 3 24.22 -2.86 -31.35
C PHE A 3 24.89 -3.42 -30.10
N LEU A 4 24.39 -3.04 -28.93
CA LEU A 4 24.81 -3.63 -27.66
C LEU A 4 24.40 -5.10 -27.64
N ARG A 5 25.38 -5.97 -27.42
CA ARG A 5 25.13 -7.41 -27.33
C ARG A 5 24.86 -7.79 -25.88
N PRO A 6 23.88 -8.69 -25.63
CA PRO A 6 23.69 -9.29 -24.33
C PRO A 6 25.00 -9.85 -23.76
N HIS A 7 25.28 -9.54 -22.50
CA HIS A 7 26.29 -10.26 -21.75
C HIS A 7 25.80 -11.66 -21.39
N GLU A 8 24.53 -11.74 -20.99
CA GLU A 8 23.82 -12.99 -20.74
C GLU A 8 22.34 -12.80 -21.10
N THR A 9 21.63 -13.87 -21.45
CA THR A 9 20.19 -13.84 -21.69
C THR A 9 19.57 -15.03 -20.99
N THR A 10 18.68 -14.76 -20.04
CA THR A 10 17.82 -15.75 -19.39
C THR A 10 16.46 -15.77 -20.07
N GLU A 11 15.59 -16.70 -19.68
CA GLU A 11 14.22 -16.80 -20.24
C GLU A 11 13.38 -15.54 -19.99
N THR A 12 13.73 -14.74 -18.99
CA THR A 12 12.98 -13.55 -18.58
C THR A 12 13.73 -12.24 -18.73
N HIS A 13 15.07 -12.26 -18.75
CA HIS A 13 15.88 -11.05 -18.72
C HIS A 13 17.07 -11.12 -19.67
N VAL A 14 17.42 -9.98 -20.26
CA VAL A 14 18.69 -9.78 -20.98
C VAL A 14 19.60 -8.98 -20.07
N ILE A 15 20.72 -9.58 -19.66
CA ILE A 15 21.73 -8.93 -18.83
C ILE A 15 22.73 -8.26 -19.77
N LEU A 16 22.91 -6.95 -19.62
CA LEU A 16 23.89 -6.17 -20.37
C LEU A 16 25.04 -5.78 -19.43
N ASN A 17 26.27 -6.07 -19.85
CA ASN A 17 27.47 -5.65 -19.13
C ASN A 17 28.09 -4.48 -19.88
N ILE A 18 27.88 -3.27 -19.38
CA ILE A 18 28.35 -2.03 -20.00
C ILE A 18 29.59 -1.56 -19.25
N ASN A 19 30.76 -1.97 -19.74
CA ASN A 19 32.03 -1.51 -19.22
C ASN A 19 32.51 -0.29 -20.01
N GLY A 20 32.47 0.88 -19.38
CA GLY A 20 32.95 2.14 -19.95
C GLY A 20 31.83 3.02 -20.46
N PHE A 21 31.28 3.87 -19.59
CA PHE A 21 30.51 5.01 -20.04
C PHE A 21 31.43 5.97 -20.79
N SER A 22 31.09 6.25 -22.05
CA SER A 22 31.75 7.32 -22.80
C SER A 22 31.62 8.64 -22.01
N LYS A 23 32.71 9.42 -21.93
CA LYS A 23 32.67 10.80 -21.42
C LYS A 23 31.71 11.70 -22.23
N TYR A 24 31.24 11.23 -23.38
CA TYR A 24 30.27 11.90 -24.25
C TYR A 24 28.80 11.45 -24.02
N GLY A 25 28.51 10.64 -23.00
CA GLY A 25 27.15 10.14 -22.71
C GLY A 25 26.30 11.03 -21.80
N ILE A 26 26.91 11.97 -21.06
CA ILE A 26 26.18 12.96 -20.25
C ILE A 26 26.84 14.31 -20.46
N THR A 27 26.40 15.02 -21.50
CA THR A 27 26.48 16.49 -21.52
C THR A 27 25.08 16.99 -21.18
N LYS A 28 24.69 16.90 -19.90
CA LYS A 28 23.70 17.88 -19.42
C LYS A 28 24.44 19.21 -19.49
N ASP A 29 24.01 20.08 -20.39
CA ASP A 29 24.42 21.48 -20.32
C ASP A 29 24.13 21.93 -18.88
N LYS A 30 25.11 22.52 -18.19
CA LYS A 30 24.98 22.80 -16.74
C LYS A 30 23.82 23.76 -16.42
N GLU A 31 23.25 24.37 -17.47
CA GLU A 31 22.18 25.35 -17.44
C GLU A 31 20.86 24.83 -18.07
N ALA A 32 20.81 23.58 -18.56
CA ALA A 32 19.57 23.02 -19.09
C ALA A 32 18.59 22.72 -17.94
N PRO A 33 17.34 23.19 -18.00
CA PRO A 33 16.36 22.94 -16.94
C PRO A 33 16.13 21.43 -16.81
N VAL A 34 16.29 20.92 -15.60
CA VAL A 34 16.07 19.50 -15.28
C VAL A 34 14.58 19.23 -15.41
N SER A 35 14.20 18.28 -16.27
CA SER A 35 12.80 17.92 -16.47
C SER A 35 12.29 17.01 -15.34
N PRO A 36 11.03 17.17 -14.87
CA PRO A 36 10.46 16.29 -13.86
C PRO A 36 10.34 14.84 -14.35
N ILE A 37 10.85 13.90 -13.56
CA ILE A 37 10.74 12.45 -13.76
C ILE A 37 9.52 11.88 -13.03
N ARG A 38 9.14 10.64 -13.34
CA ARG A 38 8.08 9.95 -12.57
C ARG A 38 8.63 9.53 -11.21
N GLY A 39 7.92 9.87 -10.14
CA GLY A 39 8.28 9.58 -8.76
C GLY A 39 7.19 8.80 -8.01
N LEU A 40 7.53 8.43 -6.79
CA LEU A 40 6.71 7.73 -5.82
C LEU A 40 6.80 8.47 -4.47
N VAL A 41 5.67 8.67 -3.82
CA VAL A 41 5.54 9.07 -2.42
C VAL A 41 5.08 7.84 -1.64
N LEU A 42 5.98 7.21 -0.90
CA LEU A 42 5.65 6.04 -0.08
C LEU A 42 5.50 6.43 1.39
N LEU A 43 4.51 5.83 2.07
CA LEU A 43 4.14 6.15 3.44
C LEU A 43 4.30 4.94 4.35
N PHE A 44 5.04 5.12 5.45
CA PHE A 44 5.22 4.10 6.49
C PHE A 44 4.86 4.68 7.86
N TYR A 45 3.76 4.21 8.44
CA TYR A 45 3.21 4.71 9.69
C TYR A 45 3.63 3.85 10.89
N GLN A 46 4.11 4.51 11.93
CA GLN A 46 4.39 3.91 13.23
C GLN A 46 3.24 4.26 14.17
N LEU A 47 2.61 3.24 14.73
CA LEU A 47 1.46 3.39 15.64
C LEU A 47 1.81 4.27 16.84
N PRO A 48 0.80 4.94 17.45
CA PRO A 48 1.00 5.72 18.66
C PRO A 48 1.63 4.90 19.78
N ASP A 49 2.63 5.46 20.45
CA ASP A 49 3.19 4.91 21.68
C ASP A 49 2.31 5.24 22.91
N ASP A 50 2.76 4.86 24.12
CA ASP A 50 2.06 5.15 25.38
C ASP A 50 1.86 6.65 25.65
N THR A 51 2.57 7.52 24.91
CA THR A 51 2.45 8.97 24.97
C THR A 51 1.56 9.54 23.85
N ASN A 52 0.85 8.67 23.13
CA ASN A 52 0.05 8.96 21.94
C ASN A 52 0.86 9.58 20.78
N ASN A 53 2.19 9.47 20.81
CA ASN A 53 3.02 9.98 19.75
C ASN A 53 3.10 8.94 18.64
N SER A 54 2.71 9.34 17.43
CA SER A 54 2.85 8.51 16.24
C SER A 54 3.70 9.20 15.18
N THR A 55 4.29 8.42 14.28
CA THR A 55 5.19 8.96 13.24
C THR A 55 4.80 8.42 11.87
N LEU A 56 4.58 9.32 10.92
CA LEU A 56 4.43 8.99 9.52
C LEU A 56 5.73 9.31 8.77
N ASN A 57 6.38 8.27 8.27
CA ASN A 57 7.57 8.37 7.44
C ASN A 57 7.17 8.53 5.97
N VAL A 58 7.65 9.58 5.32
CA VAL A 58 7.38 9.88 3.91
C VAL A 58 8.66 9.75 3.11
N LEU A 59 8.66 8.90 2.09
CA LEU A 59 9.81 8.66 1.21
C LEU A 59 9.51 9.20 -0.17
N LEU A 60 10.44 10.00 -0.72
CA LEU A 60 10.45 10.40 -2.12
C LEU A 60 11.41 9.50 -2.90
N LEU A 61 10.87 8.73 -3.83
CA LEU A 61 11.60 7.73 -4.61
C LEU A 61 11.30 7.90 -6.10
N PRO A 62 12.16 7.42 -7.02
CA PRO A 62 11.81 7.40 -8.42
C PRO A 62 10.87 6.24 -8.71
N ARG A 63 10.20 6.30 -9.86
CA ARG A 63 9.25 5.27 -10.27
C ARG A 63 9.87 3.89 -10.56
N ASN A 64 11.15 3.81 -10.86
CA ASN A 64 11.83 2.54 -11.14
C ASN A 64 12.20 1.73 -9.88
N VAL A 65 11.98 2.26 -8.68
CA VAL A 65 12.16 1.48 -7.45
C VAL A 65 11.00 0.48 -7.29
N ASP A 66 11.35 -0.75 -6.96
CA ASP A 66 10.40 -1.80 -6.59
C ASP A 66 9.85 -1.55 -5.18
N ILE A 67 8.53 -1.40 -5.07
CA ILE A 67 7.85 -1.12 -3.79
C ILE A 67 8.00 -2.32 -2.84
N ASP A 68 7.98 -3.55 -3.36
CA ASP A 68 8.12 -4.75 -2.54
C ASP A 68 9.53 -4.82 -1.91
N GLU A 69 10.57 -4.45 -2.67
CA GLU A 69 11.94 -4.34 -2.16
C GLU A 69 12.04 -3.29 -1.03
N VAL A 70 11.38 -2.14 -1.18
CA VAL A 70 11.35 -1.09 -0.15
C VAL A 70 10.69 -1.62 1.12
N CYS A 71 9.52 -2.23 0.99
CA CYS A 71 8.77 -2.82 2.10
C CYS A 71 9.60 -3.89 2.82
N GLU A 72 10.24 -4.81 2.08
CA GLU A 72 11.10 -5.84 2.66
C GLU A 72 12.30 -5.26 3.40
N LYS A 73 13.06 -4.34 2.78
CA LYS A 73 14.24 -3.75 3.43
C LYS A 73 13.86 -2.98 4.69
N ARG A 74 12.76 -2.22 4.65
CA ARG A 74 12.27 -1.49 5.83
C ARG A 74 11.81 -2.45 6.92
N ARG A 75 11.05 -3.51 6.59
CA ARG A 75 10.64 -4.54 7.55
C ARG A 75 11.85 -5.25 8.18
N ARG A 76 12.87 -5.62 7.39
CA ARG A 76 14.11 -6.23 7.91
C ARG A 76 14.86 -5.33 8.90
N ARG A 77 14.83 -4.01 8.69
CA ARG A 77 15.51 -3.03 9.56
C ARG A 77 14.69 -2.63 10.78
N ASN A 78 13.40 -2.37 10.59
CA ASN A 78 12.52 -1.73 11.57
C ASN A 78 11.59 -2.72 12.30
N GLY A 79 11.55 -3.99 11.85
CA GLY A 79 10.57 -4.97 12.29
C GLY A 79 9.15 -4.63 11.82
N ASP A 80 8.15 -5.17 12.53
CA ASP A 80 6.73 -4.94 12.23
C ASP A 80 6.17 -3.65 12.89
N ARG A 81 7.06 -2.71 13.24
CA ARG A 81 6.69 -1.42 13.88
C ARG A 81 6.13 -0.40 12.88
N GLU A 82 6.30 -0.65 11.59
CA GLU A 82 5.86 0.22 10.51
C GLU A 82 4.79 -0.48 9.67
N ILE A 83 3.70 0.24 9.44
CA ILE A 83 2.62 -0.17 8.55
C ILE A 83 2.80 0.62 7.26
N TYR A 84 3.01 -0.09 6.15
CA TYR A 84 2.97 0.54 4.83
C TYR A 84 1.53 0.95 4.53
N ILE A 85 1.31 2.23 4.22
CA ILE A 85 -0.01 2.73 3.84
C ILE A 85 -0.12 2.66 2.32
N GLU A 86 -0.94 1.72 1.82
CA GLU A 86 -1.18 1.53 0.40
C GLU A 86 -2.16 2.58 -0.14
N ILE A 87 -1.60 3.61 -0.79
CA ILE A 87 -2.31 4.66 -1.51
C ILE A 87 -1.63 4.89 -2.86
N ASN A 88 -2.27 5.59 -3.80
CA ASN A 88 -1.64 5.92 -5.08
C ASN A 88 -0.39 6.79 -4.86
N PRO A 89 0.83 6.25 -5.05
CA PRO A 89 2.06 6.93 -4.69
C PRO A 89 2.58 7.82 -5.83
N ASN A 90 2.01 7.73 -7.03
CA ASN A 90 2.60 8.32 -8.23
C ASN A 90 2.60 9.85 -8.18
N CYS A 91 3.76 10.44 -8.47
CA CYS A 91 3.95 11.88 -8.61
C CYS A 91 4.98 12.18 -9.72
N ARG A 92 5.34 13.46 -9.89
CA ARG A 92 6.48 13.86 -10.70
C ARG A 92 7.45 14.66 -9.86
N LEU A 93 8.71 14.23 -9.81
CA LEU A 93 9.76 14.85 -9.02
C LEU A 93 10.86 15.34 -9.95
N THR A 94 11.43 16.49 -9.65
CA THR A 94 12.54 17.10 -10.36
C THR A 94 13.81 16.78 -9.57
N PRO A 95 14.78 16.07 -10.16
CA PRO A 95 16.06 15.80 -9.50
C PRO A 95 16.78 17.09 -9.07
N ASP A 96 17.48 17.02 -7.95
CA ASP A 96 18.26 18.13 -7.36
C ASP A 96 17.40 19.37 -7.05
N GLN A 97 16.10 19.15 -6.78
CA GLN A 97 15.17 20.19 -6.33
C GLN A 97 14.73 19.93 -4.90
N GLU A 98 14.40 21.03 -4.22
CA GLU A 98 13.94 21.02 -2.84
C GLU A 98 12.41 20.96 -2.76
N TYR A 99 11.93 20.14 -1.82
CA TYR A 99 10.52 19.91 -1.59
C TYR A 99 10.15 20.25 -0.16
N THR A 100 8.89 20.64 0.04
CA THR A 100 8.28 20.87 1.34
C THR A 100 7.07 19.94 1.50
N LEU A 101 6.99 19.26 2.63
CA LEU A 101 5.79 18.53 3.06
C LEU A 101 4.95 19.41 4.00
N SER A 102 3.65 19.44 3.78
CA SER A 102 2.69 20.19 4.60
C SER A 102 1.43 19.38 4.85
N THR A 103 0.69 19.77 5.88
CA THR A 103 -0.58 19.16 6.24
C THR A 103 -1.59 20.20 6.71
N ASP A 104 -2.87 19.85 6.73
CA ASP A 104 -3.99 20.68 7.17
C ASP A 104 -4.39 20.45 8.64
N LEU A 105 -3.64 19.63 9.37
CA LEU A 105 -3.90 19.34 10.78
C LEU A 105 -3.88 20.62 11.63
N THR A 106 -4.92 20.79 12.44
CA THR A 106 -4.99 21.83 13.47
C THR A 106 -4.28 21.43 14.76
N ASP A 107 -4.15 20.13 14.99
CA ASP A 107 -3.54 19.55 16.18
C ASP A 107 -2.02 19.70 16.17
N GLU A 108 -1.41 19.51 17.35
CA GLU A 108 0.03 19.65 17.52
C GLU A 108 0.79 18.56 16.73
N HIS A 109 1.54 19.00 15.73
CA HIS A 109 2.35 18.14 14.89
C HIS A 109 3.69 18.81 14.53
N HIS A 110 4.62 18.01 14.03
CA HIS A 110 5.92 18.50 13.60
C HIS A 110 6.44 17.71 12.40
N ILE A 111 6.87 18.42 11.36
CA ILE A 111 7.50 17.85 10.16
C ILE A 111 9.00 18.15 10.20
N ASP A 112 9.81 17.10 10.03
CA ASP A 112 11.27 17.18 10.00
C ASP A 112 11.86 16.40 8.82
N PRO A 113 12.80 16.97 8.04
CA PRO A 113 13.14 18.40 8.01
C PRO A 113 11.99 19.23 7.42
N LYS A 114 12.08 20.56 7.50
CA LYS A 114 11.07 21.44 6.86
C LYS A 114 11.12 21.35 5.34
N GLU A 115 12.33 21.24 4.80
CA GLU A 115 12.66 21.21 3.40
C GLU A 115 13.67 20.08 3.17
N ALA A 116 13.54 19.37 2.06
CA ALA A 116 14.44 18.27 1.71
C ALA A 116 14.64 18.18 0.19
N GLU A 117 15.88 17.92 -0.21
CA GLU A 117 16.27 17.76 -1.61
C GLU A 117 15.97 16.34 -2.12
N PHE A 118 15.48 16.24 -3.35
CA PHE A 118 15.35 14.98 -4.07
C PHE A 118 16.63 14.66 -4.88
N VAL A 119 17.62 14.07 -4.20
CA VAL A 119 18.94 13.73 -4.76
C VAL A 119 18.98 12.40 -5.54
N ASP A 120 19.84 12.35 -6.57
CA ASP A 120 20.02 11.22 -7.51
C ASP A 120 20.64 9.94 -6.88
N TYR A 121 20.40 8.80 -7.54
CA TYR A 121 20.11 7.47 -6.99
C TYR A 121 21.22 6.62 -6.36
N ASP A 122 22.45 7.10 -6.22
CA ASP A 122 23.55 6.23 -5.75
C ASP A 122 23.49 5.90 -4.23
N SER A 123 22.58 6.51 -3.47
CA SER A 123 22.49 6.35 -2.00
C SER A 123 21.28 5.57 -1.46
N TYR A 124 20.36 5.10 -2.32
CA TYR A 124 19.12 4.43 -1.88
C TYR A 124 19.29 2.97 -1.43
N THR A 125 20.50 2.55 -1.04
CA THR A 125 20.67 1.21 -0.43
C THR A 125 19.80 1.04 0.82
N ASN A 126 19.40 2.16 1.45
CA ASN A 126 18.83 2.18 2.79
C ASN A 126 17.39 2.73 2.88
N TYR A 127 16.74 3.17 1.79
CA TYR A 127 15.36 3.70 1.79
C TYR A 127 14.98 4.53 3.04
N MET A 128 15.77 5.58 3.30
CA MET A 128 15.56 6.48 4.43
C MET A 128 14.38 7.41 4.13
N PRO A 129 13.59 7.78 5.16
CA PRO A 129 12.52 8.77 4.99
C PRO A 129 13.10 10.13 4.57
N THR A 130 12.42 10.78 3.64
CA THR A 130 12.70 12.16 3.25
C THR A 130 12.09 13.15 4.25
N PHE A 131 10.89 12.84 4.75
CA PHE A 131 10.23 13.61 5.82
C PHE A 131 9.69 12.67 6.90
N LEU A 132 9.68 13.16 8.13
CA LEU A 132 9.02 12.55 9.27
C LEU A 132 7.94 13.50 9.79
N LEU A 133 6.68 13.10 9.70
CA LEU A 133 5.57 13.79 10.34
C LEU A 133 5.29 13.13 11.69
N ARG A 134 5.64 13.82 12.77
CA ARG A 134 5.35 13.42 14.16
C ARG A 134 4.04 14.04 14.60
N LEU A 135 3.11 13.18 15.03
CA LEU A 135 1.79 13.54 15.51
C LEU A 135 1.77 13.32 17.03
N LYS A 136 1.35 14.33 17.80
CA LYS A 136 1.27 14.25 19.27
C LYS A 136 -0.12 13.90 19.79
N THR A 137 -1.08 13.79 18.88
CA THR A 137 -2.46 13.39 19.14
C THR A 137 -2.81 12.21 18.25
N VAL A 138 -3.88 11.50 18.60
CA VAL A 138 -4.45 10.44 17.75
C VAL A 138 -5.17 11.11 16.59
N VAL A 139 -4.70 10.86 15.38
CA VAL A 139 -5.24 11.40 14.13
C VAL A 139 -5.72 10.23 13.29
N GLU A 140 -6.98 10.28 12.84
CA GLU A 140 -7.57 9.26 11.97
C GLU A 140 -7.28 9.51 10.50
N GLU A 141 -7.28 10.78 10.08
CA GLU A 141 -7.02 11.18 8.70
C GLU A 141 -6.13 12.41 8.65
N VAL A 142 -5.23 12.44 7.68
CA VAL A 142 -4.29 13.53 7.45
C VAL A 142 -4.23 13.85 5.97
N ASN A 143 -4.47 15.12 5.58
CA ASN A 143 -4.18 15.52 4.21
C ASN A 143 -2.72 15.93 4.10
N LEU A 144 -2.00 15.29 3.18
CA LEU A 144 -0.59 15.52 2.94
C LEU A 144 -0.41 16.21 1.60
N LEU A 145 0.39 17.27 1.62
CA LEU A 145 0.68 18.09 0.46
C LEU A 145 2.19 18.23 0.28
N LEU A 146 2.68 17.73 -0.85
CA LEU A 146 4.05 17.92 -1.31
C LEU A 146 4.10 19.03 -2.36
N LYS A 147 4.99 20.00 -2.14
CA LYS A 147 5.26 21.09 -3.08
C LYS A 147 6.75 21.18 -3.40
N GLU A 148 7.06 21.55 -4.62
CA GLU A 148 8.40 21.95 -5.04
C GLU A 148 8.62 23.42 -4.65
N HIS A 149 9.77 23.75 -4.05
CA HIS A 149 10.03 25.09 -3.51
C HIS A 149 9.97 26.17 -4.60
N ASP A 150 10.63 25.93 -5.74
CA ASP A 150 10.68 26.86 -6.88
C ASP A 150 9.55 26.63 -7.91
N GLY A 151 8.58 25.78 -7.55
CA GLY A 151 7.41 25.51 -8.39
C GLY A 151 6.40 26.67 -8.38
N PRO A 152 5.47 26.72 -9.35
CA PRO A 152 4.37 27.68 -9.32
C PRO A 152 3.59 27.56 -7.99
N GLU A 153 3.22 28.67 -7.34
CA GLU A 153 2.62 28.68 -5.99
C GLU A 153 1.41 27.73 -5.78
N ASN A 154 0.67 27.48 -6.87
CA ASN A 154 -0.53 26.64 -6.91
C ASN A 154 -0.29 25.20 -7.41
N GLU A 155 0.92 24.88 -7.84
CA GLU A 155 1.25 23.54 -8.32
C GLU A 155 1.56 22.63 -7.14
N ARG A 156 0.78 21.55 -7.05
CA ARG A 156 0.90 20.53 -6.00
C ARG A 156 1.44 19.29 -6.68
N VAL A 157 2.65 18.90 -6.29
CA VAL A 157 3.32 17.73 -6.86
C VAL A 157 2.56 16.45 -6.47
N TRP A 158 2.07 16.42 -5.23
CA TRP A 158 1.28 15.33 -4.71
C TRP A 158 0.37 15.84 -3.57
N ASN A 159 -0.91 15.45 -3.58
CA ASN A 159 -1.91 15.87 -2.59
C ASN A 159 -2.89 14.73 -2.32
N ARG A 160 -2.91 14.18 -1.11
CA ARG A 160 -3.80 13.06 -0.75
C ARG A 160 -4.26 13.16 0.70
N LEU A 161 -5.52 12.83 0.90
CA LEU A 161 -6.06 12.48 2.21
C LEU A 161 -5.65 11.03 2.52
N VAL A 162 -5.08 10.82 3.70
CA VAL A 162 -4.52 9.54 4.12
C VAL A 162 -5.15 9.14 5.44
N SER A 163 -5.78 7.96 5.49
CA SER A 163 -6.30 7.39 6.73
C SER A 163 -5.17 6.67 7.47
N LEU A 164 -5.01 6.98 8.76
CA LEU A 164 -4.02 6.39 9.64
C LEU A 164 -4.68 5.30 10.48
N PRO A 165 -4.11 4.08 10.53
CA PRO A 165 -4.67 2.99 11.33
C PRO A 165 -4.56 3.31 12.82
N ALA A 166 -5.67 3.12 13.56
CA ALA A 166 -5.72 3.40 14.99
C ALA A 166 -4.89 2.40 15.81
N SER A 167 -4.41 2.86 16.97
CA SER A 167 -3.86 2.02 18.02
C SER A 167 -4.95 1.08 18.59
N PRO A 168 -4.71 -0.24 18.71
CA PRO A 168 -5.66 -1.16 19.32
C PRO A 168 -5.63 -1.04 20.86
N THR A 169 -6.16 0.04 21.44
CA THR A 169 -6.25 0.19 22.90
C THR A 169 -7.58 0.81 23.39
N GLU A 170 -8.31 0.00 24.16
CA GLU A 170 -9.44 0.26 25.09
C GLU A 170 -10.83 0.68 24.56
N VAL A 171 -11.65 -0.33 24.24
CA VAL A 171 -13.11 -0.22 24.24
C VAL A 171 -13.63 -0.24 25.68
N LYS A 172 -14.00 0.93 26.22
CA LYS A 172 -14.90 0.98 27.38
C LYS A 172 -16.31 0.61 26.91
N SER A 173 -16.65 -0.66 27.10
CA SER A 173 -17.98 -1.21 26.82
C SER A 173 -19.05 -0.44 27.58
N THR A 174 -19.89 0.30 26.85
CA THR A 174 -21.23 0.65 27.33
C THR A 174 -22.19 0.56 26.15
N VAL A 175 -23.05 -0.46 26.21
CA VAL A 175 -24.09 -0.78 25.23
C VAL A 175 -25.14 0.32 25.21
N THR A 176 -25.50 0.82 24.02
CA THR A 176 -26.89 0.77 23.51
C THR A 176 -26.93 1.15 22.02
N PRO A 177 -27.89 0.58 21.26
CA PRO A 177 -27.94 0.70 19.81
C PRO A 177 -28.50 2.08 19.43
N HIS A 178 -28.20 2.58 18.23
CA HIS A 178 -29.11 3.24 17.28
C HIS A 178 -28.27 3.65 16.06
N GLY A 179 -28.88 3.53 14.88
CA GLY A 179 -28.17 3.31 13.62
C GLY A 179 -27.40 4.49 13.05
N GLY A 180 -26.55 4.16 12.08
CA GLY A 180 -25.78 5.12 11.31
C GLY A 180 -24.62 4.45 10.59
N ALA A 181 -24.77 4.34 9.26
CA ALA A 181 -23.83 3.87 8.24
C ALA A 181 -22.35 3.69 8.65
N THR A 182 -21.86 2.46 8.51
CA THR A 182 -20.47 2.06 8.75
C THR A 182 -19.71 2.02 7.42
N ALA A 183 -18.75 2.94 7.24
CA ALA A 183 -17.78 2.93 6.15
C ALA A 183 -16.38 2.92 6.79
N GLY A 184 -15.85 1.73 7.06
CA GLY A 184 -14.57 1.58 7.75
C GLY A 184 -14.00 0.16 7.76
N THR A 185 -14.46 -0.72 6.87
CA THR A 185 -14.05 -2.15 6.86
C THR A 185 -13.55 -2.61 5.47
N THR A 186 -13.60 -1.71 4.48
CA THR A 186 -13.52 -2.02 3.05
C THR A 186 -12.12 -2.42 2.57
N THR A 187 -11.07 -2.00 3.27
CA THR A 187 -9.67 -2.22 2.84
C THR A 187 -9.10 -3.58 3.26
N HIS A 188 -9.50 -4.11 4.42
CA HIS A 188 -8.92 -5.35 4.97
C HIS A 188 -9.46 -6.61 4.30
N VAL A 189 -10.78 -6.66 4.08
CA VAL A 189 -11.43 -7.78 3.38
C VAL A 189 -10.91 -7.89 1.95
N SER A 190 -10.75 -6.76 1.27
CA SER A 190 -10.17 -6.70 -0.09
C SER A 190 -8.77 -7.31 -0.16
N TYR A 191 -7.90 -7.02 0.81
CA TYR A 191 -6.54 -7.54 0.84
C TYR A 191 -6.48 -9.07 1.06
N LEU A 192 -7.25 -9.58 2.04
CA LEU A 192 -7.31 -11.03 2.32
C LEU A 192 -7.87 -11.82 1.14
N LEU A 193 -8.87 -11.26 0.47
CA LEU A 193 -9.46 -11.86 -0.73
C LEU A 193 -8.50 -11.81 -1.91
N LEU A 194 -7.81 -10.70 -2.14
CA LEU A 194 -6.84 -10.57 -3.21
C LEU A 194 -5.69 -11.58 -3.05
N GLY A 195 -5.17 -11.72 -1.83
CA GLY A 195 -4.18 -12.76 -1.50
C GLY A 195 -4.72 -14.17 -1.74
N THR A 196 -5.99 -14.42 -1.43
CA THR A 196 -6.62 -15.73 -1.69
C THR A 196 -6.83 -16.00 -3.18
N LEU A 197 -7.24 -15.00 -3.97
CA LEU A 197 -7.40 -15.13 -5.42
C LEU A 197 -6.04 -15.19 -6.15
N ALA A 198 -4.96 -14.68 -5.55
CA ALA A 198 -3.60 -14.82 -6.09
C ALA A 198 -3.12 -16.28 -6.11
N GLU A 199 -3.57 -17.09 -5.14
CA GLU A 199 -3.28 -18.53 -5.09
C GLU A 199 -4.07 -19.36 -6.11
N LEU A 200 -5.10 -18.77 -6.74
CA LEU A 200 -5.83 -19.41 -7.84
C LEU A 200 -5.05 -19.28 -9.15
N VAL A 201 -4.88 -20.38 -9.88
CA VAL A 201 -4.35 -20.32 -11.26
C VAL A 201 -5.38 -19.68 -12.20
N SER A 202 -4.97 -19.25 -13.40
CA SER A 202 -5.85 -18.50 -14.31
C SER A 202 -7.16 -19.23 -14.65
N GLU A 203 -7.13 -20.54 -14.89
CA GLU A 203 -8.34 -21.35 -15.15
C GLU A 203 -9.30 -21.39 -13.95
N GLN A 204 -8.75 -21.42 -12.73
CA GLN A 204 -9.53 -21.38 -11.50
C GLN A 204 -10.12 -20.00 -11.26
N LEU A 205 -9.40 -18.93 -11.61
CA LEU A 205 -9.92 -17.57 -11.56
C LEU A 205 -11.07 -17.37 -12.55
N GLU A 206 -10.96 -17.88 -13.78
CA GLU A 206 -12.07 -17.86 -14.74
C GLU A 206 -13.28 -18.62 -14.22
N THR A 207 -13.05 -19.77 -13.57
CA THR A 207 -14.12 -20.55 -12.93
C THR A 207 -14.75 -19.79 -11.75
N PHE A 208 -13.95 -19.08 -10.95
CA PHE A 208 -14.41 -18.21 -9.87
C PHE A 208 -15.32 -17.10 -10.39
N GLN A 209 -14.85 -16.39 -11.41
CA GLN A 209 -15.59 -15.32 -12.09
C GLN A 209 -16.86 -15.85 -12.76
N TRP A 210 -16.81 -17.07 -13.32
CA TRP A 210 -18.00 -17.71 -13.85
C TRP A 210 -19.07 -17.91 -12.77
N HIS A 211 -18.71 -18.38 -11.57
CA HIS A 211 -19.66 -18.51 -10.46
C HIS A 211 -20.28 -17.17 -10.03
N LEU A 212 -19.49 -16.10 -9.97
CA LEU A 212 -20.01 -14.74 -9.71
C LEU A 212 -21.05 -14.32 -10.77
N SER A 213 -20.86 -14.76 -12.02
CA SER A 213 -21.78 -14.46 -13.13
C SER A 213 -23.07 -15.26 -13.10
N GLN A 214 -23.05 -16.47 -12.54
CA GLN A 214 -24.25 -17.30 -12.42
C GLN A 214 -25.12 -16.90 -11.22
N GLY A 215 -24.54 -16.18 -10.25
CA GLY A 215 -25.16 -15.98 -8.95
C GLY A 215 -24.94 -17.21 -8.05
N VAL A 216 -24.80 -16.96 -6.75
CA VAL A 216 -24.52 -18.00 -5.77
C VAL A 216 -25.42 -17.77 -4.57
N GLU A 217 -26.31 -18.73 -4.31
CA GLU A 217 -27.30 -18.66 -3.22
C GLU A 217 -28.15 -17.38 -3.28
N ASP A 218 -28.22 -16.62 -2.18
CA ASP A 218 -28.98 -15.38 -2.04
C ASP A 218 -28.23 -14.15 -2.55
N PHE A 219 -27.03 -14.32 -3.12
CA PHE A 219 -26.23 -13.21 -3.63
C PHE A 219 -26.58 -12.88 -5.10
N PRO A 220 -26.79 -11.60 -5.42
CA PRO A 220 -27.11 -11.19 -6.78
C PRO A 220 -25.94 -11.43 -7.75
N SER A 221 -26.22 -11.89 -8.98
CA SER A 221 -25.17 -12.13 -9.98
C SER A 221 -24.47 -10.84 -10.44
N ILE A 222 -23.18 -10.93 -10.76
CA ILE A 222 -22.41 -9.87 -11.44
C ILE A 222 -22.46 -10.11 -12.96
N PRO A 223 -22.79 -9.11 -13.80
CA PRO A 223 -22.83 -9.28 -15.25
C PRO A 223 -21.52 -9.82 -15.82
N LYS A 224 -21.59 -10.84 -16.70
CA LYS A 224 -20.42 -11.46 -17.32
C LYS A 224 -19.51 -10.45 -18.04
N SER A 225 -20.08 -9.41 -18.64
CA SER A 225 -19.32 -8.35 -19.32
C SER A 225 -18.41 -7.55 -18.39
N GLN A 226 -18.66 -7.56 -17.08
CA GLN A 226 -17.81 -6.89 -16.08
C GLN A 226 -16.69 -7.81 -15.55
N LEU A 227 -16.81 -9.12 -15.77
CA LEU A 227 -15.88 -10.13 -15.29
C LEU A 227 -14.99 -10.69 -16.41
N GLU A 228 -15.36 -10.48 -17.67
CA GLU A 228 -14.60 -10.91 -18.83
C GLU A 228 -13.24 -10.20 -18.89
N ASN A 229 -12.15 -10.98 -18.84
CA ASN A 229 -10.77 -10.51 -18.75
C ASN A 229 -10.46 -9.65 -17.50
N ALA A 230 -11.32 -9.69 -16.47
CA ALA A 230 -11.09 -8.95 -15.25
C ALA A 230 -9.86 -9.50 -14.52
N THR A 231 -9.01 -8.59 -14.03
CA THR A 231 -7.89 -8.96 -13.17
C THR A 231 -8.40 -9.46 -11.83
N ARG A 232 -7.55 -10.15 -11.06
CA ARG A 232 -7.86 -10.57 -9.67
C ARG A 232 -8.31 -9.38 -8.82
N GLN A 233 -7.60 -8.26 -8.92
CA GLN A 233 -7.92 -7.02 -8.22
C GLN A 233 -9.26 -6.45 -8.67
N ALA A 234 -9.49 -6.30 -9.99
CA ALA A 234 -10.76 -5.79 -10.51
C ALA A 234 -11.95 -6.69 -10.09
N THR A 235 -11.73 -8.00 -9.96
CA THR A 235 -12.74 -8.95 -9.47
C THR A 235 -13.07 -8.69 -8.00
N VAL A 236 -12.05 -8.53 -7.14
CA VAL A 236 -12.24 -8.22 -5.71
C VAL A 236 -12.95 -6.88 -5.52
N ASP A 237 -12.49 -5.83 -6.21
CA ASP A 237 -13.10 -4.50 -6.14
C ASP A 237 -14.58 -4.53 -6.50
N MET A 238 -14.93 -5.27 -7.57
CA MET A 238 -16.30 -5.46 -8.01
C MET A 238 -17.15 -6.19 -6.96
N MET A 239 -16.60 -7.23 -6.34
CA MET A 239 -17.32 -8.00 -5.32
C MET A 239 -17.58 -7.16 -4.07
N VAL A 240 -16.57 -6.42 -3.60
CA VAL A 240 -16.68 -5.53 -2.44
C VAL A 240 -17.69 -4.42 -2.70
N GLN A 241 -17.65 -3.82 -3.90
CA GLN A 241 -18.64 -2.83 -4.32
C GLN A 241 -20.07 -3.41 -4.38
N ARG A 242 -20.22 -4.68 -4.75
CA ARG A 242 -21.52 -5.30 -5.02
C ARG A 242 -22.16 -5.96 -3.80
N TYR A 243 -21.35 -6.52 -2.91
CA TYR A 243 -21.79 -7.37 -1.80
C TYR A 243 -21.42 -6.84 -0.42
N LEU A 244 -20.60 -5.78 -0.34
CA LEU A 244 -20.01 -5.26 0.89
C LEU A 244 -19.12 -6.29 1.59
N ASP A 245 -18.38 -5.89 2.61
CA ASP A 245 -17.30 -6.70 3.19
C ASP A 245 -17.77 -8.07 3.71
N ASP A 246 -18.82 -8.11 4.53
CA ASP A 246 -19.39 -9.36 5.07
C ASP A 246 -19.97 -10.26 3.96
N GLY A 247 -20.66 -9.67 2.98
CA GLY A 247 -21.22 -10.42 1.86
C GLY A 247 -20.14 -10.97 0.93
N THR A 248 -19.06 -10.20 0.72
CA THR A 248 -17.91 -10.56 -0.11
C THR A 248 -17.14 -11.74 0.49
N VAL A 249 -16.94 -11.76 1.81
CA VAL A 249 -16.34 -12.90 2.50
C VAL A 249 -17.20 -14.15 2.33
N LYS A 250 -18.51 -14.04 2.60
CA LYS A 250 -19.43 -15.19 2.54
C LYS A 250 -19.50 -15.79 1.15
N ILE A 251 -19.70 -14.96 0.12
CA ILE A 251 -19.78 -15.44 -1.26
C ILE A 251 -18.46 -16.04 -1.73
N THR A 252 -17.31 -15.48 -1.33
CA THR A 252 -16.00 -16.04 -1.69
C THR A 252 -15.77 -17.41 -1.09
N LEU A 253 -16.07 -17.58 0.21
CA LEU A 253 -15.95 -18.87 0.89
C LEU A 253 -16.84 -19.93 0.23
N GLU A 254 -18.05 -19.56 -0.17
CA GLU A 254 -18.98 -20.47 -0.83
C GLU A 254 -18.51 -20.86 -2.24
N ILE A 255 -18.03 -19.90 -3.03
CA ILE A 255 -17.48 -20.17 -4.37
C ILE A 255 -16.24 -21.07 -4.28
N LEU A 256 -15.29 -20.77 -3.38
CA LEU A 256 -14.09 -21.57 -3.17
C LEU A 256 -14.44 -23.04 -2.84
N ARG A 257 -15.47 -23.27 -2.01
CA ARG A 257 -15.96 -24.62 -1.73
C ARG A 257 -16.56 -25.29 -2.96
N LYS A 258 -17.38 -24.58 -3.74
CA LYS A 258 -18.00 -25.12 -4.97
C LYS A 258 -16.99 -25.54 -6.02
N MET A 259 -15.86 -24.83 -6.13
CA MET A 259 -14.77 -25.21 -7.04
C MET A 259 -13.76 -26.21 -6.45
N GLY A 260 -14.00 -26.74 -5.24
CA GLY A 260 -13.12 -27.69 -4.58
C GLY A 260 -11.86 -27.10 -3.92
N GLN A 261 -11.72 -25.77 -3.88
CA GLN A 261 -10.65 -25.03 -3.19
C GLN A 261 -10.89 -24.96 -1.68
N ASN A 262 -11.20 -26.10 -1.07
CA ASN A 262 -11.55 -26.21 0.35
C ASN A 262 -10.40 -25.76 1.27
N LYS A 263 -9.15 -26.02 0.86
CA LYS A 263 -7.96 -25.57 1.60
C LYS A 263 -7.90 -24.04 1.68
N LEU A 264 -8.05 -23.35 0.55
CA LEU A 264 -8.06 -21.88 0.50
C LEU A 264 -9.27 -21.30 1.25
N ALA A 265 -10.43 -21.95 1.18
CA ALA A 265 -11.60 -21.53 1.96
C ALA A 265 -11.38 -21.64 3.48
N ILE A 266 -10.69 -22.68 3.94
CA ILE A 266 -10.34 -22.85 5.35
C ILE A 266 -9.30 -21.80 5.77
N GLU A 267 -8.23 -21.63 5.00
CA GLU A 267 -7.18 -20.65 5.29
C GLU A 267 -7.71 -19.21 5.31
N LEU A 268 -8.58 -18.85 4.36
CA LEU A 268 -9.25 -17.54 4.35
C LEU A 268 -10.11 -17.37 5.62
N LYS A 269 -10.91 -18.38 5.97
CA LYS A 269 -11.73 -18.35 7.18
C LYS A 269 -10.87 -18.25 8.45
N GLU A 270 -9.76 -18.97 8.51
CA GLU A 270 -8.82 -18.94 9.64
C GLU A 270 -8.10 -17.60 9.75
N LYS A 271 -7.68 -16.99 8.64
CA LYS A 271 -7.12 -15.62 8.66
C LYS A 271 -8.14 -14.61 9.18
N LEU A 272 -9.40 -14.74 8.77
CA LEU A 272 -10.51 -13.92 9.27
C LEU A 272 -10.89 -14.22 10.74
N THR A 273 -10.64 -15.44 11.25
CA THR A 273 -11.04 -15.87 12.61
C THR A 273 -9.91 -15.77 13.64
N ASN A 274 -8.66 -16.02 13.25
CA ASN A 274 -7.47 -15.92 14.12
C ASN A 274 -7.17 -14.46 14.49
N GLU A 275 -7.62 -13.52 13.67
CA GLU A 275 -7.67 -12.11 14.05
C GLU A 275 -8.72 -11.82 15.14
N CYS A 276 -9.78 -12.64 15.29
CA CYS A 276 -10.69 -12.59 16.45
C CYS A 276 -10.20 -13.39 17.68
N LEU A 277 -9.24 -14.32 17.53
CA LEU A 277 -8.81 -15.23 18.61
C LEU A 277 -7.41 -14.97 19.19
N ASN A 278 -6.63 -14.03 18.65
CA ASN A 278 -5.42 -13.57 19.32
C ASN A 278 -5.70 -12.62 20.52
N VAL A 279 -6.98 -12.52 20.94
CA VAL A 279 -7.44 -11.96 22.20
C VAL A 279 -7.77 -13.10 23.18
N GLN A 280 -6.78 -13.85 23.67
CA GLN A 280 -6.92 -14.61 24.93
C GLN A 280 -5.62 -14.59 25.74
N PRO A 281 -5.60 -14.07 26.97
CA PRO A 281 -4.43 -14.14 27.83
C PRO A 281 -4.27 -15.56 28.38
N GLN A 282 -3.10 -16.17 28.15
CA GLN A 282 -2.73 -17.41 28.82
C GLN A 282 -2.55 -17.16 30.32
N HIS A 283 -3.56 -17.54 31.08
CA HIS A 283 -3.48 -17.67 32.53
C HIS A 283 -2.56 -18.86 32.84
N ASN A 284 -1.34 -18.60 33.33
CA ASN A 284 -0.53 -19.63 33.96
C ASN A 284 -0.19 -19.24 35.39
N MET A 285 -0.88 -19.95 36.27
CA MET A 285 -0.69 -20.07 37.70
C MET A 285 0.69 -20.70 37.96
N ARG A 286 1.53 -20.07 38.79
CA ARG A 286 2.52 -20.80 39.60
C ARG A 286 2.51 -20.25 41.01
N GLU A 287 2.06 -21.12 41.90
CA GLU A 287 2.27 -21.10 43.34
C GLU A 287 3.78 -21.14 43.65
N GLN A 288 4.25 -20.20 44.46
CA GLN A 288 4.86 -20.41 45.78
C GLN A 288 5.33 -19.07 46.37
#